data_AF-A0A6L9QXC5-F1
#
_entry.id   AF-A0A6L9QXC5-F1
#
_cell.length_a   1.000
_cell.length_b   1.000
_cell.length_c   1.000
_cell.angle_alpha   90.00
_cell.angle_beta   90.00
_cell.angle_gamma   90.00
#
_symmetry.space_group_name_H-M   'P 1'
#
loop_
_entity.id
_entity.type
_entity.pdbx_description
1 polymer ?
#
loop_
_entity_poly.entity_id
_entity_poly.type
_entity_poly.pdbx_seq_one_letter_code
_entity_poly.pdbx_strand_id
1 'polypeptide(L)'
;AGRVPAALPAAADFAGGSPRLSQAYQEAWLACRMIADRYGEATLVRLYRTAGRAPEAAALRDVLGLTRDRFTILWRDYVKKELA
;
A
#
# COMPACT_ATOMS: atom_id res chain seq x y z
N ALA A 1 -13.26 1.55 17.51
CA ALA A 1 -13.41 1.48 16.05
C ALA A 1 -12.35 2.35 15.39
N GLY A 2 -11.50 1.79 14.52
CA GLY A 2 -10.43 2.51 13.83
C GLY A 2 -10.98 3.33 12.65
N ARG A 3 -10.47 4.54 12.43
CA ARG A 3 -10.82 5.34 11.25
C ARG A 3 -10.15 4.73 10.02
N VAL A 4 -10.91 4.59 8.94
CA VAL A 4 -10.38 4.17 7.64
C VAL A 4 -9.47 5.29 7.12
N PRO A 5 -8.21 5.00 6.74
CA PRO A 5 -7.28 6.02 6.28
C PRO A 5 -7.74 6.66 4.96
N ALA A 6 -7.37 7.92 4.76
CA ALA A 6 -7.76 8.66 3.57
C ALA A 6 -6.83 8.41 2.36
N ALA A 7 -5.54 8.18 2.65
CA ALA A 7 -4.47 7.99 1.69
C ALA A 7 -3.49 6.94 2.22
N LEU A 8 -2.59 6.46 1.34
CA LEU A 8 -1.46 5.63 1.75
C LEU A 8 -0.54 6.40 2.73
N PRO A 9 0.16 5.69 3.63
CA PRO A 9 1.22 6.28 4.45
C PRO A 9 2.25 7.02 3.59
N ALA A 10 2.66 8.20 4.04
CA ALA A 10 3.77 8.93 3.45
C ALA A 10 5.10 8.48 4.08
N ALA A 11 6.22 8.76 3.40
CA ALA A 11 7.55 8.41 3.91
C ALA A 11 7.82 8.96 5.33
N ALA A 12 7.33 10.17 5.63
CA ALA A 12 7.47 10.80 6.94
C ALA A 12 6.73 10.05 8.07
N ASP A 13 5.67 9.29 7.76
CA ASP A 13 4.95 8.50 8.76
C ASP A 13 5.81 7.35 9.33
N PHE A 14 6.87 6.95 8.61
CA PHE A 14 7.84 5.93 9.01
C PHE A 14 9.07 6.49 9.73
N ALA A 15 9.17 7.81 9.91
CA ALA A 15 10.29 8.41 10.63
C ALA A 15 10.32 7.94 12.10
N GLY A 16 11.53 7.79 12.64
CA GLY A 16 11.72 7.45 14.06
C GLY A 16 11.05 8.49 14.96
N GLY A 17 10.24 8.03 15.92
CA GLY A 17 9.47 8.90 16.82
C GLY A 17 8.14 9.39 16.26
N SER A 18 7.76 9.01 15.02
CA SER A 18 6.44 9.29 14.50
C SER A 18 5.36 8.64 15.39
N PRO A 19 4.36 9.38 15.89
CA PRO A 19 3.24 8.80 16.63
C PRO A 19 2.36 7.90 15.75
N ARG A 20 2.52 7.98 14.42
CA ARG A 20 1.82 7.17 13.43
C ARG A 20 2.59 5.92 13.02
N LEU A 21 3.82 5.70 13.50
CA LEU A 21 4.70 4.63 13.00
C LEU A 21 4.01 3.25 13.01
N SER A 22 3.42 2.86 14.15
CA SER A 22 2.72 1.58 14.27
C SER A 22 1.53 1.49 13.32
N GLN A 23 0.77 2.58 13.17
CA GLN A 23 -0.38 2.64 12.27
C GLN A 23 0.06 2.56 10.80
N ALA A 24 1.08 3.32 10.41
CA ALA A 24 1.63 3.34 9.06
C ALA A 24 2.17 1.97 8.64
N TYR A 25 2.77 1.23 9.57
CA TYR A 25 3.24 -0.12 9.32
C TYR A 25 2.08 -1.08 9.04
N GLN A 26 1.00 -1.02 9.84
CA GLN A 26 -0.20 -1.83 9.60
C GLN A 26 -0.88 -1.47 8.28
N GLU A 27 -0.98 -0.17 7.97
CA GLU A 27 -1.54 0.34 6.72
C GLU A 27 -0.75 -0.16 5.49
N ALA A 28 0.57 -0.08 5.54
CA ALA A 28 1.46 -0.60 4.48
C ALA A 28 1.41 -2.13 4.38
N TRP A 29 1.35 -2.83 5.51
CA TRP A 29 1.21 -4.28 5.53
C TRP A 29 -0.10 -4.73 4.85
N LEU A 30 -1.21 -4.06 5.12
CA LEU A 30 -2.49 -4.34 4.45
C LEU A 30 -2.45 -4.04 2.93
N ALA A 31 -1.63 -3.07 2.49
CA ALA A 31 -1.39 -2.85 1.06
C ALA A 31 -0.64 -4.02 0.43
N CYS A 32 0.43 -4.52 1.08
CA CYS A 32 1.14 -5.71 0.64
C CYS A 32 0.23 -6.95 0.59
N ARG A 33 -0.57 -7.17 1.65
CA ARG A 33 -1.52 -8.29 1.73
C ARG A 33 -2.57 -8.22 0.62
N MET A 34 -3.15 -7.04 0.39
CA MET A 34 -4.08 -6.84 -0.74
C MET A 34 -3.44 -7.21 -2.08
N ILE A 35 -2.18 -6.82 -2.32
CA ILE A 35 -1.51 -7.14 -3.58
C ILE A 35 -1.31 -8.65 -3.71
N ALA A 36 -0.84 -9.31 -2.65
CA ALA A 36 -0.65 -10.75 -2.62
C ALA A 36 -1.97 -11.50 -2.87
N ASP A 37 -3.05 -11.09 -2.21
CA ASP A 37 -4.37 -11.73 -2.35
C ASP A 37 -4.98 -11.57 -3.75
N ARG A 38 -4.81 -10.38 -4.37
CA ARG A 38 -5.47 -10.07 -5.66
C ARG A 38 -4.63 -10.37 -6.89
N TYR A 39 -3.31 -10.28 -6.78
CA TYR A 39 -2.38 -10.38 -7.90
C TYR A 39 -1.28 -11.44 -7.71
N GLY A 40 -1.25 -12.10 -6.55
CA GLY A 40 -0.26 -13.10 -6.18
C GLY A 40 1.04 -12.53 -5.62
N GLU A 41 1.71 -13.31 -4.78
CA GLU A 41 2.98 -12.95 -4.14
C GLU A 41 4.09 -12.63 -5.14
N ALA A 42 4.15 -13.36 -6.27
CA ALA A 42 5.14 -13.08 -7.33
C ALA A 42 4.99 -11.66 -7.90
N THR A 43 3.75 -11.16 -7.99
CA THR A 43 3.47 -9.79 -8.43
C THR A 43 3.87 -8.77 -7.36
N LEU A 44 3.63 -9.06 -6.08
CA LEU A 44 4.11 -8.22 -4.97
C LEU A 44 5.64 -8.08 -5.00
N VAL A 45 6.37 -9.19 -5.15
CA VAL A 45 7.84 -9.17 -5.24
C VAL A 45 8.31 -8.38 -6.47
N ARG A 46 7.63 -8.54 -7.61
CA ARG A 46 7.94 -7.75 -8.83
C ARG A 46 7.73 -6.26 -8.57
N LEU A 47 6.62 -5.86 -7.94
CA LEU A 47 6.34 -4.47 -7.61
C LEU A 47 7.43 -3.88 -6.70
N TYR A 48 7.81 -4.60 -5.65
CA TYR A 48 8.87 -4.18 -4.72
C TYR A 48 10.20 -3.94 -5.47
N ARG A 49 10.60 -4.88 -6.33
CA ARG A 49 11.84 -4.75 -7.12
C ARG A 49 11.80 -3.59 -8.11
N THR A 50 10.66 -3.35 -8.77
CA THR A 50 10.48 -2.23 -9.71
C THR A 50 10.48 -0.89 -8.98
N ALA A 51 9.78 -0.78 -7.85
CA ALA A 51 9.75 0.43 -7.04
C ALA A 51 11.13 0.81 -6.46
N GLY A 52 12.03 -0.16 -6.28
CA GLY A 52 13.43 0.11 -5.93
C GLY A 52 14.27 0.74 -7.04
N ARG A 53 13.75 0.82 -8.27
CA ARG A 53 14.48 1.31 -9.45
C ARG A 53 13.75 2.42 -10.21
N ALA A 54 12.48 2.64 -9.92
CA ALA A 54 11.62 3.59 -10.60
C ALA A 54 10.67 4.28 -9.60
N PRO A 55 10.16 5.47 -9.91
CA PRO A 55 9.15 6.13 -9.08
C PRO A 55 7.93 5.23 -8.83
N GLU A 56 7.37 5.29 -7.63
CA GLU A 56 6.21 4.46 -7.21
C GLU A 56 5.08 4.47 -8.24
N ALA A 57 4.71 5.64 -8.76
CA ALA A 57 3.65 5.78 -9.74
C ALA A 57 3.94 5.07 -11.07
N ALA A 58 5.21 4.99 -11.48
CA ALA A 58 5.61 4.20 -12.65
C ALA A 58 5.54 2.70 -12.33
N ALA A 59 6.09 2.28 -11.19
CA ALA A 59 6.05 0.87 -10.77
C ALA A 59 4.62 0.31 -10.64
N LEU A 60 3.69 1.09 -10.07
CA LEU A 60 2.27 0.72 -9.99
C LEU A 60 1.63 0.56 -11.37
N ARG A 61 1.93 1.45 -12.31
CA ARG A 61 1.44 1.34 -13.69
C ARG A 61 2.03 0.13 -14.40
N ASP A 62 3.34 -0.06 -14.32
CA ASP A 62 4.05 -1.10 -15.05
C ASP A 62 3.71 -2.51 -14.54
N VAL A 63 3.54 -2.67 -13.22
CA VAL A 63 3.37 -3.98 -12.60
C VAL A 63 1.91 -4.35 -12.37
N LEU A 64 1.07 -3.38 -12.01
CA LEU A 64 -0.35 -3.61 -11.68
C LEU A 64 -1.32 -3.03 -12.71
N GLY A 65 -0.85 -2.19 -13.65
CA GLY A 65 -1.72 -1.45 -14.55
C GLY A 65 -2.53 -0.37 -13.84
N LEU A 66 -2.10 0.10 -12.67
CA LEU A 66 -2.87 1.02 -11.82
C LEU A 66 -2.21 2.38 -11.67
N THR A 67 -3.04 3.43 -11.62
CA THR A 67 -2.63 4.73 -11.08
C THR A 67 -2.58 4.67 -9.56
N ARG A 68 -1.84 5.60 -8.93
CA ARG A 68 -1.78 5.73 -7.46
C ARG A 68 -3.17 5.95 -6.85
N ASP A 69 -4.02 6.75 -7.51
CA ASP A 69 -5.38 7.02 -7.04
C ASP A 69 -6.25 5.76 -7.08
N ARG A 70 -6.18 5.00 -8.18
CA ARG A 70 -6.95 3.76 -8.30
C ARG A 70 -6.47 2.71 -7.30
N PHE A 71 -5.15 2.59 -7.12
CA PHE A 71 -4.57 1.73 -6.11
C PHE A 71 -5.05 2.11 -4.70
N THR A 72 -5.06 3.41 -4.37
CA THR A 72 -5.50 3.92 -3.06
C THR A 72 -6.97 3.58 -2.80
N ILE A 73 -7.85 3.70 -3.79
CA ILE A 73 -9.27 3.32 -3.67
C ILE A 73 -9.39 1.82 -3.36
N LEU A 74 -8.72 0.96 -4.13
CA LEU A 74 -8.78 -0.50 -3.94
C LEU A 74 -8.25 -0.92 -2.57
N TRP A 75 -7.17 -0.30 -2.10
CA TRP A 75 -6.60 -0.52 -0.78
C TRP A 75 -7.55 -0.08 0.32
N ARG A 76 -8.17 1.09 0.22
CA ARG A 76 -9.16 1.55 1.21
C ARG A 76 -10.35 0.61 1.31
N ASP A 77 -10.84 0.11 0.19
CA ASP A 77 -11.93 -0.88 0.19
C ASP A 77 -11.51 -2.21 0.80
N TYR A 78 -10.25 -2.59 0.63
CA TYR A 78 -9.68 -3.76 1.30
C TYR A 78 -9.56 -3.55 2.81
N VAL A 79 -8.99 -2.42 3.27
CA VAL A 79 -8.89 -2.07 4.69
C VAL A 79 -10.26 -2.06 5.35
N LYS A 80 -11.29 -1.50 4.70
CA LYS A 80 -12.66 -1.54 5.21
C LYS A 80 -13.18 -2.97 5.44
N LYS A 81 -12.84 -3.90 4.54
CA LYS A 81 -13.24 -5.30 4.66
C LYS A 81 -12.53 -6.03 5.80
N GLU A 82 -11.25 -5.73 6.02
CA GLU A 82 -10.46 -6.33 7.10
C GLU A 82 -10.78 -5.76 8.50
N LEU A 83 -11.41 -4.60 8.56
CA LEU A 83 -11.83 -3.95 9.80
C LEU A 83 -13.30 -4.21 10.16
N ALA A 84 -14.04 -4.91 9.30
CA ALA A 84 -15.44 -5.31 9.52
C ALA A 84 -15.48 -6.59 10.36
#